data_AF-A0A5C9DX18-F1
#
_entry.id   AF-A0A5C9DX18-F1
#
_cell.length_a   1.000
_cell.length_b   1.000
_cell.length_c   1.000
_cell.angle_alpha   90.00
_cell.angle_beta   90.00
_cell.angle_gamma   90.00
#
_symmetry.space_group_name_H-M   'P 1'
#
loop_
_entity.id
_entity.type
_entity.pdbx_description
1 polymer ?
#
loop_
_entity_poly.entity_id
_entity_poly.type
_entity_poly.pdbx_seq_one_letter_code
_entity_poly.pdbx_strand_id
1 'polypeptide(L)'
;MDIMIGFTLVIALSLLFAGVIALLGRAVAPKARTTGAVVDAYACGEPAFLGGKVQFNLELFNFALYFMLFDIVGFMLFIAWANAGLVIIGYLAITLVAAAYLSVAPGSMD
;
A
#
# COMPACT_ATOMS: atom_id res chain seq x y z
N MET A 1 7.68 -12.52 26.02
CA MET A 1 6.54 -11.62 26.24
C MET A 1 6.94 -10.16 26.01
N ASP A 2 8.17 -9.78 26.37
CA ASP A 2 8.70 -8.41 26.21
C ASP A 2 8.80 -7.91 24.76
N ILE A 3 9.16 -8.78 23.80
CA ILE A 3 9.27 -8.39 22.38
C ILE A 3 7.91 -7.96 21.82
N MET A 4 6.85 -8.72 22.15
CA MET A 4 5.49 -8.41 21.69
C MET A 4 4.99 -7.10 22.30
N ILE A 5 5.23 -6.89 23.61
CA ILE A 5 4.85 -5.67 24.32
C ILE A 5 5.61 -4.46 23.74
N GLY A 6 6.92 -4.59 23.50
CA GLY A 6 7.73 -3.55 22.90
C GLY A 6 7.25 -3.16 21.50
N PHE A 7 6.97 -4.14 20.65
CA PHE A 7 6.46 -3.90 19.30
C PHE A 7 5.10 -3.18 19.31
N THR A 8 4.17 -3.65 20.14
CA THR A 8 2.85 -3.00 20.31
C THR A 8 3.00 -1.57 20.82
N LEU A 9 3.91 -1.33 21.78
CA LEU A 9 4.15 0.00 22.33
C LEU A 9 4.71 0.97 21.27
N VAL A 10 5.65 0.52 20.45
CA VAL A 10 6.23 1.35 19.37
C VAL A 10 5.16 1.77 18.35
N ILE A 11 4.31 0.82 17.93
CA ILE A 11 3.22 1.12 16.99
C ILE A 11 2.23 2.11 17.62
N ALA A 12 1.81 1.84 18.87
CA ALA A 12 0.87 2.68 19.58
C ALA A 12 1.41 4.11 19.76
N LEU A 13 2.68 4.25 20.16
CA LEU A 13 3.32 5.55 20.34
C LEU A 13 3.48 6.29 19.00
N SER A 14 3.85 5.59 17.93
CA SER A 14 3.99 6.19 16.59
C SER A 14 2.66 6.73 16.07
N LEU A 15 1.57 5.96 16.22
CA LEU A 15 0.22 6.39 15.86
C LEU A 15 -0.26 7.55 16.73
N LEU A 16 0.00 7.50 18.04
CA LEU A 16 -0.33 8.59 18.95
C LEU A 16 0.41 9.87 18.55
N PHE A 17 1.70 9.78 18.28
CA PHE A 17 2.52 10.91 17.88
C PHE A 17 2.06 11.52 16.54
N ALA A 18 1.81 10.67 15.53
CA ALA A 18 1.25 11.11 14.26
C ALA A 18 -0.12 11.79 14.45
N GLY A 19 -0.98 11.24 15.31
CA GLY A 19 -2.28 11.81 15.66
C GLY A 19 -2.15 13.18 16.34
N VAL A 20 -1.24 13.33 17.29
CA VAL A 20 -0.98 14.61 17.97
C VAL A 20 -0.52 15.67 16.99
N ILE A 21 0.42 15.34 16.08
CA ILE A 21 0.88 16.28 15.05
C ILE A 21 -0.27 16.67 14.12
N ALA A 22 -1.09 15.71 13.69
CA ALA A 22 -2.23 15.99 12.81
C ALA A 22 -3.27 16.89 13.49
N LEU A 23 -3.56 16.67 14.78
CA LEU A 23 -4.49 17.49 15.56
C LEU A 23 -3.96 18.90 15.80
N LEU A 24 -2.68 19.04 16.17
CA LEU A 24 -2.03 20.34 16.32
C LEU A 24 -2.00 21.11 14.99
N GLY A 25 -1.63 20.43 13.90
CA GLY A 25 -1.66 20.99 12.55
C GLY A 25 -3.06 21.50 12.20
N ARG A 26 -4.10 20.74 12.52
CA ARG A 26 -5.49 21.15 12.28
C ARG A 26 -5.95 22.31 13.18
N ALA A 27 -5.43 22.42 14.41
CA ALA A 27 -5.77 23.48 15.34
C ALA A 27 -5.08 24.82 15.01
N VAL A 28 -3.84 24.77 14.51
CA VAL A 28 -3.04 25.95 14.18
C VAL A 28 -3.26 26.42 12.74
N ALA A 29 -3.61 25.51 11.82
CA ALA A 29 -3.77 25.87 10.41
C ALA A 29 -4.92 26.87 10.19
N PRO A 30 -4.73 27.84 9.27
CA PRO A 30 -5.80 28.75 8.86
C PRO A 30 -6.93 27.96 8.19
N LYS A 31 -8.18 28.43 8.35
CA LYS A 31 -9.35 27.82 7.71
C LYS A 31 -9.16 27.80 6.19
N ALA A 32 -9.20 26.60 5.60
CA ALA A 32 -9.13 26.44 4.16
C ALA A 32 -10.33 27.12 3.48
N ARG A 33 -10.08 27.80 2.36
CA ARG A 33 -11.13 28.37 1.53
C ARG A 33 -11.82 27.22 0.77
N THR A 34 -13.15 27.17 0.81
CA THR A 34 -13.94 26.05 0.27
C THR A 34 -14.53 26.33 -1.12
N THR A 35 -14.24 27.48 -1.72
CA THR A 35 -14.84 27.93 -2.98
C THR A 35 -13.85 28.71 -3.86
N GLY A 36 -14.11 28.70 -5.18
CA GLY A 36 -13.34 29.43 -6.19
C GLY A 36 -12.08 28.71 -6.66
N ALA A 37 -11.23 29.39 -7.43
CA ALA A 37 -10.00 28.83 -8.01
C ALA A 37 -8.96 28.32 -6.98
N VAL A 38 -9.17 28.58 -5.68
CA VAL A 38 -8.31 28.08 -4.59
C VAL A 38 -8.55 26.59 -4.31
N VAL A 39 -9.72 26.05 -4.68
CA VAL A 39 -10.01 24.60 -4.53
C VAL A 39 -9.67 23.79 -5.77
N ASP A 40 -9.27 24.44 -6.86
CA ASP A 40 -8.83 23.75 -8.07
C ASP A 40 -7.45 23.11 -7.84
N ALA A 41 -7.26 21.92 -8.40
CA ALA A 41 -6.01 21.16 -8.26
C ALA A 41 -4.79 21.92 -8.83
N TYR A 42 -5.03 22.83 -9.78
CA TYR A 42 -4.02 23.67 -10.41
C TYR A 42 -4.19 25.14 -9.99
N ALA A 43 -3.13 25.71 -9.42
CA ALA A 43 -3.12 27.08 -8.92
C ALA A 43 -3.27 28.14 -10.03
N CYS A 44 -2.92 27.81 -11.27
CA CYS A 44 -3.01 28.71 -12.42
C CYS A 44 -4.39 28.68 -13.10
N GLY A 45 -5.36 27.93 -12.54
CA GLY A 45 -6.72 27.85 -13.07
C GLY A 45 -6.82 27.09 -14.41
N GLU A 46 -5.80 26.33 -14.79
CA GLU A 46 -5.95 25.41 -15.91
C GLU A 46 -6.99 24.32 -15.57
N PRO A 47 -7.85 23.95 -16.53
CA PRO A 47 -8.78 22.86 -16.31
C PRO A 47 -7.99 21.61 -15.94
N ALA A 48 -8.31 21.00 -14.80
CA ALA A 48 -7.72 19.74 -14.41
C ALA A 48 -7.93 18.73 -15.55
N PHE A 49 -6.85 18.04 -15.94
CA PHE A 49 -6.93 16.99 -16.96
C PHE A 49 -7.89 15.90 -16.47
N LEU A 50 -9.11 15.91 -16.99
CA LEU A 50 -10.14 14.93 -16.69
C LEU A 50 -9.69 13.57 -17.24
N GLY A 51 -9.19 12.71 -16.34
CA GLY A 51 -9.25 11.25 -16.50
C GLY A 51 -8.66 10.68 -17.79
N GLY A 52 -7.54 11.21 -18.29
CA GLY A 52 -6.75 10.49 -19.27
C GLY A 52 -6.09 9.27 -18.62
N LYS A 53 -6.21 8.08 -19.23
CA LYS A 53 -5.39 6.93 -18.82
C LYS A 53 -3.93 7.36 -18.90
N VAL A 54 -3.30 7.56 -17.75
CA VAL A 54 -1.87 7.89 -17.69
C VAL A 54 -1.15 6.75 -18.41
N GLN A 55 -0.45 7.08 -19.49
CA GLN A 55 0.39 6.13 -20.19
C GLN A 55 1.57 5.84 -19.25
N PHE A 56 1.41 4.85 -18.38
CA PHE A 56 2.46 4.43 -17.46
C PHE A 56 3.65 3.91 -18.27
N ASN A 57 4.86 4.33 -17.90
CA ASN A 57 6.07 3.77 -18.47
C ASN A 57 6.13 2.27 -18.10
N LEU A 58 6.27 1.39 -19.10
CA LEU A 58 6.37 -0.06 -18.88
C LEU A 58 7.50 -0.45 -17.92
N GLU A 59 8.54 0.39 -17.79
CA GLU A 59 9.64 0.16 -16.85
C GLU A 59 9.17 0.14 -15.39
N LEU A 60 8.22 0.99 -15.01
CA LEU A 60 7.66 1.02 -13.65
C LEU A 60 6.84 -0.24 -13.36
N PHE A 61 6.15 -0.76 -14.39
CA PHE A 61 5.44 -2.02 -14.28
C PHE A 61 6.40 -3.19 -14.11
N ASN A 62 7.49 -3.24 -14.89
CA ASN A 62 8.53 -4.26 -14.76
C ASN A 62 9.18 -4.22 -13.37
N PHE A 63 9.48 -3.01 -12.86
CA PHE A 63 9.99 -2.86 -11.50
C PHE A 63 9.02 -3.43 -10.45
N ALA A 64 7.74 -3.10 -10.52
CA ALA A 64 6.73 -3.63 -9.60
C ALA A 64 6.62 -5.16 -9.67
N LEU A 65 6.69 -5.73 -10.88
CA LEU A 65 6.68 -7.18 -11.09
C LEU A 65 7.90 -7.83 -10.44
N TYR A 66 9.10 -7.32 -10.70
CA TYR A 66 10.33 -7.84 -10.08
C TYR A 66 10.30 -7.67 -8.56
N PHE A 67 9.82 -6.55 -8.05
CA PHE A 67 9.65 -6.33 -6.62
C PHE A 67 8.74 -7.40 -5.99
N MET A 68 7.57 -7.67 -6.58
CA MET A 68 6.69 -8.74 -6.08
C MET A 68 7.35 -10.12 -6.12
N LEU A 69 8.08 -10.43 -7.18
CA LEU A 69 8.79 -11.71 -7.31
C LEU A 69 9.87 -11.86 -6.24
N PHE A 70 10.69 -10.82 -6.04
CA PHE A 70 11.76 -10.83 -5.04
C PHE A 70 11.24 -10.77 -3.60
N ASP A 71 10.11 -10.11 -3.35
CA ASP A 71 9.46 -10.09 -2.03
C ASP A 71 9.02 -11.51 -1.62
N ILE A 72 8.34 -12.21 -2.53
CA ILE A 72 7.93 -13.61 -2.34
C ILE A 72 9.14 -14.53 -2.13
N VAL A 73 10.13 -14.45 -3.02
CA VAL A 73 11.32 -15.32 -2.96
C VAL A 73 12.13 -15.03 -1.70
N GLY A 74 12.27 -13.75 -1.32
CA GLY A 74 12.94 -13.33 -0.10
C GLY A 74 12.25 -13.86 1.14
N PHE A 75 10.92 -13.75 1.21
CA PHE A 75 10.12 -14.30 2.30
C PHE A 75 10.24 -15.83 2.39
N MET A 76 10.18 -16.53 1.26
CA MET A 76 10.40 -17.98 1.21
C MET A 76 11.77 -18.38 1.72
N LEU A 77 12.84 -17.73 1.24
CA LEU A 77 14.21 -18.05 1.65
C LEU A 77 14.43 -17.79 3.14
N PHE A 78 13.90 -16.67 3.64
CA PHE A 78 14.02 -16.29 5.05
C PHE A 78 13.37 -17.34 5.97
N ILE A 79 12.18 -17.81 5.61
CA ILE A 79 11.43 -18.73 6.47
C ILE A 79 11.83 -20.20 6.24
N ALA A 80 12.29 -20.55 5.04
CA ALA A 80 12.81 -21.88 4.76
C ALA A 80 13.99 -22.25 5.67
N TRP A 81 14.75 -21.26 6.16
CA TRP A 81 15.80 -21.48 7.14
C TRP A 81 15.28 -21.97 8.50
N ALA A 82 14.04 -21.62 8.89
CA ALA A 82 13.47 -21.99 10.19
C ALA A 82 12.73 -23.33 10.18
N ASN A 83 11.87 -23.58 9.18
CA ASN A 83 11.13 -24.85 9.01
C ASN A 83 10.58 -24.96 7.58
N ALA A 84 11.43 -25.42 6.64
CA ALA A 84 11.14 -25.41 5.20
C ALA A 84 9.80 -26.07 4.81
N GLY A 85 9.45 -27.23 5.38
CA GLY A 85 8.31 -28.02 4.92
C GLY A 85 6.94 -27.35 5.11
N LEU A 86 6.61 -26.96 6.34
CA LEU A 86 5.28 -26.38 6.67
C LEU A 86 5.04 -25.04 5.97
N VAL A 87 6.09 -24.27 5.77
CA VAL A 87 6.03 -22.91 5.23
C VAL A 87 5.81 -22.94 3.73
N ILE A 88 6.53 -23.83 3.03
CA ILE A 88 6.34 -24.02 1.59
C ILE A 88 4.90 -24.52 1.32
N ILE A 89 4.41 -25.46 2.13
CA ILE A 89 3.03 -25.97 2.01
C ILE A 89 2.01 -24.85 2.24
N GLY A 90 2.16 -24.06 3.31
CA GLY A 90 1.27 -22.95 3.61
C GLY A 90 1.26 -21.88 2.51
N TYR A 91 2.43 -21.52 2.00
CA TYR A 91 2.56 -20.57 0.90
C TYR A 91 1.88 -21.10 -0.37
N LEU A 92 2.16 -22.34 -0.77
CA LEU A 92 1.54 -22.95 -1.95
C LEU A 92 0.02 -22.98 -1.84
N ALA A 93 -0.53 -23.31 -0.66
CA ALA A 93 -1.96 -23.30 -0.41
C ALA A 93 -2.56 -21.89 -0.60
N ILE A 94 -1.92 -20.85 -0.04
CA ILE A 94 -2.38 -19.46 -0.20
C ILE A 94 -2.34 -19.03 -1.67
N THR A 95 -1.27 -19.35 -2.40
CA THR A 95 -1.16 -19.03 -3.83
C THR A 95 -2.18 -19.75 -4.69
N LEU A 96 -2.48 -21.02 -4.39
CA LEU A 96 -3.52 -21.77 -5.08
C LEU A 96 -4.90 -21.17 -4.84
N VAL A 97 -5.20 -20.74 -3.61
CA VAL A 97 -6.46 -20.05 -3.29
C VAL A 97 -6.56 -18.72 -4.03
N ALA A 98 -5.48 -17.93 -4.06
CA ALA A 98 -5.45 -16.67 -4.79
C ALA A 98 -5.62 -16.87 -6.30
N ALA A 99 -4.93 -17.86 -6.88
CA ALA A 99 -5.06 -18.22 -8.29
C ALA A 99 -6.46 -18.74 -8.63
N ALA A 100 -7.04 -19.57 -7.76
CA ALA A 100 -8.41 -20.06 -7.91
C ALA A 100 -9.41 -18.89 -7.88
N TYR A 101 -9.26 -17.97 -6.92
CA TYR A 101 -10.09 -16.76 -6.83
C TYR A 101 -9.99 -15.91 -8.10
N LEU A 102 -8.78 -15.68 -8.62
CA LEU A 102 -8.57 -14.94 -9.86
C LEU A 102 -9.16 -15.67 -11.07
N SER A 103 -9.07 -17.00 -11.12
CA SER A 103 -9.63 -17.82 -12.22
C SER A 103 -11.16 -17.90 -12.20
N VAL A 104 -11.76 -17.73 -11.02
CA VAL A 104 -13.22 -17.71 -10.82
C VAL A 104 -13.80 -16.32 -11.02
N ALA A 105 -13.00 -15.25 -10.89
CA ALA A 105 -13.43 -13.89 -11.18
C ALA A 105 -13.84 -13.81 -12.67
N PRO A 106 -15.14 -13.67 -13.00
CA PRO A 106 -15.56 -13.57 -14.38
C PRO A 106 -14.97 -12.28 -14.96
N GLY A 107 -14.25 -12.42 -16.08
CA GLY A 107 -13.75 -11.28 -16.83
C GLY A 107 -14.91 -10.43 -17.36
N SER A 108 -15.33 -9.44 -16.57
CA SER A 108 -16.05 -8.27 -17.07
C SER A 108 -15.01 -7.16 -17.26
N MET A 109 -14.20 -7.30 -18.32
CA MET A 109 -13.46 -6.18 -18.87
C MET A 109 -14.20 -5.74 -20.13
N ASP A 110 -15.18 -4.87 -19.92
CA ASP A 110 -15.70 -3.96 -20.94
C ASP A 110 -14.81 -2.70 -20.97
#